data_AF-A0A9R0ITV2-F1
#
_entry.id   AF-A0A9R0ITV2-F1
#
_cell.length_a   1.000
_cell.length_b   1.000
_cell.length_c   1.000
_cell.angle_alpha   90.00
_cell.angle_beta   90.00
_cell.angle_gamma   90.00
#
_symmetry.space_group_name_H-M   'P 1'
#
loop_
_entity.id
_entity.type
_entity.pdbx_description
1 polymer ?
#
loop_
_entity_poly.entity_id
_entity_poly.type
_entity_poly.pdbx_seq_one_letter_code
_entity_poly.pdbx_strand_id
1 'polypeptide(L)'
;MEDTSNDAVESSTSNNEITFAAIRRWERQRQLRRLEATTIMKRRRRASPISSNMMTKISKQRNMKHILEQHFFLKHPLNDELRFFHDNLSMPLLIEGLEQHVLQLPNMSNYNSSLPLEEDPTRELPKSVVIMYCEGCQSYSYTGRSVWHKFDPNSLTLLRFLLRRVSFHIRKLQLWLISAHFMEHDNGFDSTVRVALNLQYEAADGSRHTKISTVRYNLGYLKCPSCSDLIDETQLSSVLQLRLYSCSNQILDLLHLRVLQKRPTFFNIKKIKHTDNGMDFFFDSEHGARKLNYFLKVEAPVKTDPIIENIVSTDTMIDNTAICQSCIRVTVCPISRDDLVYLPKKVFAALGIEYMGPLVICTKVSRNITFIDPLKLNECWINSNNYWRDPFEPLKVSQELVEYIVLDIEIVLSGPLNSLGKARVARVSDFGKNDTSFMVETHLGNTLKAGDYALGYDLVGAVVMNCEDMLPDVVLIKKKYVAKLRHSVPQKNASPDYEKFLVDLEKNPAAMFNLSLEDGDDAQKHDLDDLLARLDLTD
;
A
#
# COMPACT_ATOMS: atom_id res chain seq x y z
N MET A 1 -76.82 24.00 38.01
CA MET A 1 -75.66 23.08 38.01
C MET A 1 -74.84 23.48 36.81
N GLU A 2 -74.10 24.57 36.99
CA GLU A 2 -73.11 25.10 36.06
C GLU A 2 -71.73 24.89 36.69
N ASP A 3 -70.71 24.93 35.84
CA ASP A 3 -69.28 24.95 36.11
C ASP A 3 -68.56 23.60 36.19
N THR A 4 -68.01 23.15 35.05
CA THR A 4 -66.72 22.46 34.93
C THR A 4 -66.27 22.40 33.47
N SER A 5 -65.70 23.50 32.95
CA SER A 5 -64.91 23.46 31.71
C SER A 5 -64.00 24.70 31.60
N ASN A 6 -62.89 24.75 32.34
CA ASN A 6 -61.82 25.72 32.04
C ASN A 6 -60.38 25.30 32.43
N ASP A 7 -60.15 24.18 33.11
CA ASP A 7 -58.80 23.88 33.65
C ASP A 7 -57.84 23.13 32.70
N ALA A 8 -58.23 22.85 31.45
CA ALA A 8 -57.39 22.10 30.51
C ALA A 8 -56.52 22.96 29.58
N VAL A 9 -56.72 24.28 29.54
CA VAL A 9 -56.03 25.17 28.58
C VAL A 9 -54.77 25.82 29.16
N GLU A 10 -54.65 26.00 30.48
CA GLU A 10 -53.51 26.70 31.10
C GLU A 10 -52.24 25.85 31.31
N SER A 11 -52.31 24.52 31.21
CA SER A 11 -51.14 23.64 31.38
C SER A 11 -50.31 23.45 30.10
N SER A 12 -50.87 23.78 28.93
CA SER A 12 -50.22 23.63 27.62
C SER A 12 -49.45 24.89 27.17
N THR A 13 -49.86 26.06 27.64
CA THR A 13 -49.19 27.35 27.36
C THR A 13 -47.91 27.53 28.17
N SER A 14 -47.90 27.10 29.45
CA SER A 14 -46.72 27.20 30.33
C SER A 14 -45.55 26.29 29.90
N ASN A 15 -45.82 25.08 29.41
CA ASN A 15 -44.78 24.16 28.92
C ASN A 15 -44.15 24.62 27.58
N ASN A 16 -44.91 25.31 26.75
CA ASN A 16 -44.39 25.92 25.52
C ASN A 16 -43.52 27.15 25.82
N GLU A 17 -43.86 27.97 26.81
CA GLU A 17 -43.02 29.11 27.20
C GLU A 17 -41.68 28.69 27.80
N ILE A 18 -41.64 27.62 28.60
CA ILE A 18 -40.40 27.07 29.19
C ILE A 18 -39.47 26.52 28.10
N THR A 19 -40.01 25.87 27.07
CA THR A 19 -39.24 25.35 25.93
C THR A 19 -38.74 26.46 25.01
N PHE A 20 -39.55 27.48 24.72
CA PHE A 20 -39.10 28.66 23.95
C PHE A 20 -38.07 29.52 24.71
N ALA A 21 -38.15 29.59 26.05
CA ALA A 21 -37.15 30.26 26.87
C ALA A 21 -35.81 29.51 26.87
N ALA A 22 -35.84 28.17 26.91
CA ALA A 22 -34.64 27.33 26.80
C ALA A 22 -33.95 27.47 25.44
N ILE A 23 -34.72 27.50 24.34
CA ILE A 23 -34.20 27.72 22.98
C ILE A 23 -33.56 29.11 22.86
N ARG A 24 -34.24 30.16 23.35
CA ARG A 24 -33.67 31.53 23.34
C ARG A 24 -32.41 31.65 24.20
N ARG A 25 -32.31 30.89 25.30
CA ARG A 25 -31.10 30.85 26.16
C ARG A 25 -29.95 30.13 25.45
N TRP A 26 -30.24 29.05 24.74
CA TRP A 26 -29.26 28.31 23.93
C TRP A 26 -28.74 29.14 22.76
N GLU A 27 -29.60 29.87 22.05
CA GLU A 27 -29.19 30.77 20.96
C GLU A 27 -28.32 31.93 21.44
N ARG A 28 -28.65 32.56 22.59
CA ARG A 28 -27.79 33.60 23.19
C ARG A 28 -26.41 33.06 23.57
N GLN A 29 -26.33 31.86 24.14
CA GLN A 29 -25.03 31.23 24.43
C GLN A 29 -24.26 30.86 23.17
N ARG A 30 -24.94 30.47 22.10
CA ARG A 30 -24.32 30.18 20.79
C ARG A 30 -23.77 31.45 20.14
N GLN A 31 -24.47 32.57 20.25
CA GLN A 31 -24.01 33.88 19.76
C GLN A 31 -22.82 34.41 20.58
N LEU A 32 -22.83 34.27 21.91
CA LEU A 32 -21.70 34.64 22.77
C LEU A 32 -20.43 33.82 22.43
N ARG A 33 -20.57 32.50 22.20
CA ARG A 33 -19.43 31.66 21.76
C ARG A 33 -18.88 32.05 20.38
N ARG A 34 -19.73 32.54 19.47
CA ARG A 34 -19.29 33.09 18.17
C ARG A 34 -18.57 34.43 18.33
N LEU A 35 -19.03 35.29 19.24
CA LEU A 35 -18.37 36.56 19.56
C LEU A 35 -17.03 36.34 20.26
N GLU A 36 -16.92 35.36 21.17
CA GLU A 36 -15.65 34.97 21.78
C GLU A 36 -14.68 34.38 20.76
N ALA A 37 -15.15 33.50 19.87
CA ALA A 37 -14.33 32.92 18.81
C ALA A 37 -13.80 33.98 17.81
N THR A 38 -14.63 34.95 17.44
CA THR A 38 -14.21 36.08 16.58
C THR A 38 -13.27 37.05 17.30
N THR A 39 -13.43 37.23 18.62
CA THR A 39 -12.51 38.05 19.44
C THR A 39 -11.16 37.36 19.61
N ILE A 40 -11.12 36.03 19.75
CA ILE A 40 -9.90 35.21 19.79
C ILE A 40 -9.19 35.23 18.42
N MET A 41 -9.93 35.18 17.31
CA MET A 41 -9.36 35.32 15.96
C MET A 41 -8.83 36.74 15.69
N LYS A 42 -9.51 37.79 16.15
CA LYS A 42 -9.03 39.17 16.05
C LYS A 42 -7.79 39.44 16.91
N ARG A 43 -7.66 38.79 18.08
CA ARG A 43 -6.44 38.82 18.91
C ARG A 43 -5.27 38.07 18.24
N ARG A 44 -5.55 36.99 17.49
CA ARG A 44 -4.52 36.27 16.70
C ARG A 44 -4.05 37.04 15.45
N ARG A 45 -4.90 37.88 14.85
CA ARG A 45 -4.53 38.69 13.65
C ARG A 45 -3.74 39.96 13.96
N ARG A 46 -3.71 40.46 15.21
CA ARG A 46 -2.96 41.67 15.60
C ARG A 46 -1.50 41.41 16.02
N ALA A 47 -1.00 40.18 15.91
CA ALA A 47 0.35 39.81 16.31
C ALA A 47 1.19 39.36 15.10
N SER A 48 1.80 40.30 14.38
CA SER A 48 3.08 40.16 13.64
C SER A 48 3.49 41.53 13.04
N PRO A 49 4.75 41.80 12.62
CA PRO A 49 6.01 41.07 12.80
C PRO A 49 7.19 41.98 13.27
N ILE A 50 8.00 41.59 14.27
CA ILE A 50 9.32 42.22 14.49
C ILE A 50 10.37 41.14 14.83
N SER A 51 11.39 41.08 13.97
CA SER A 51 12.71 40.41 14.05
C SER A 51 12.79 38.90 14.40
N SER A 52 12.59 38.05 13.39
CA SER A 52 13.06 36.66 13.42
C SER A 52 14.53 36.57 12.97
N ASN A 53 15.48 36.59 13.90
CA ASN A 53 16.80 35.96 13.75
C ASN A 53 17.58 35.95 15.08
N MET A 54 17.21 35.06 16.02
CA MET A 54 18.16 34.44 16.98
C MET A 54 17.50 33.48 17.99
N MET A 55 16.18 33.56 18.24
CA MET A 55 15.53 32.80 19.34
C MET A 55 14.75 31.53 18.95
N THR A 56 14.88 31.01 17.72
CA THR A 56 14.18 29.78 17.26
C THR A 56 15.07 28.55 17.10
N LYS A 57 16.38 28.65 17.38
CA LYS A 57 17.29 27.48 17.39
C LYS A 57 17.36 26.75 18.74
N ILE A 58 17.02 27.41 19.86
CA ILE A 58 17.21 26.84 21.21
C ILE A 58 15.93 26.18 21.77
N SER A 59 14.73 26.53 21.31
CA SER A 59 13.48 25.93 21.80
C SER A 59 13.03 24.66 21.05
N LYS A 60 13.45 24.47 19.79
CA LYS A 60 13.13 23.26 19.01
C LYS A 60 13.96 22.02 19.39
N GLN A 61 15.13 22.18 20.02
CA GLN A 61 15.95 21.05 20.47
C GLN A 61 15.48 20.43 21.80
N ARG A 62 14.81 21.20 22.68
CA ARG A 62 14.37 20.67 24.00
C ARG A 62 13.05 19.89 23.95
N ASN A 63 12.11 20.26 23.07
CA ASN A 63 10.82 19.56 22.96
C ASN A 63 10.88 18.26 22.14
N MET A 64 11.87 18.09 21.26
CA MET A 64 12.04 16.83 20.52
C MET A 64 12.61 15.71 21.40
N LYS A 65 13.37 16.07 22.44
CA LYS A 65 13.93 15.12 23.42
C LYS A 65 12.85 14.56 24.36
N HIS A 66 11.90 15.39 24.78
CA HIS A 66 10.86 15.00 25.73
C HIS A 66 9.71 14.17 25.11
N ILE A 67 9.48 14.29 23.79
CA ILE A 67 8.47 13.53 23.05
C ILE A 67 9.02 12.16 22.59
N LEU A 68 10.33 12.06 22.33
CA LEU A 68 10.97 10.78 22.01
C LEU A 68 11.13 9.85 23.24
N GLU A 69 11.17 10.41 24.45
CA GLU A 69 11.33 9.64 25.69
C GLU A 69 10.01 9.00 26.20
N GLN A 70 8.84 9.43 25.73
CA GLN A 70 7.55 8.91 26.24
C GLN A 70 6.88 7.85 25.36
N HIS A 71 7.29 7.66 24.10
CA HIS A 71 6.69 6.67 23.20
C HIS A 71 7.43 5.32 23.11
N PHE A 72 8.55 5.14 23.82
CA PHE A 72 9.42 3.94 23.72
C PHE A 72 9.24 2.90 24.83
N PHE A 73 8.23 3.03 25.70
CA PHE A 73 7.91 2.06 26.76
C PHE A 73 6.62 1.28 26.48
N LEU A 74 6.62 0.50 25.41
CA LEU A 74 5.77 -0.68 25.29
C LEU A 74 6.68 -1.89 25.06
N LYS A 75 6.60 -2.86 25.97
CA LYS A 75 7.47 -4.03 26.14
C LYS A 75 7.81 -4.71 24.81
N HIS A 76 9.03 -4.51 24.32
CA HIS A 76 9.61 -5.20 23.16
C HIS A 76 10.82 -6.01 23.63
N PRO A 77 11.00 -7.29 23.23
CA PRO A 77 12.07 -8.17 23.71
C PRO A 77 13.50 -7.80 23.27
N LEU A 78 13.69 -6.62 22.65
CA LEU A 78 14.99 -6.09 22.22
C LEU A 78 15.63 -5.16 23.27
N ASN A 79 14.88 -4.70 24.28
CA ASN A 79 15.40 -3.77 25.29
C ASN A 79 16.29 -4.47 26.35
N ASP A 80 16.14 -5.78 26.56
CA ASP A 80 17.03 -6.54 27.43
C ASP A 80 18.41 -6.78 26.76
N GLU A 81 18.46 -6.80 25.42
CA GLU A 81 19.74 -6.89 24.68
C GLU A 81 20.51 -5.55 24.69
N LEU A 82 19.85 -4.39 24.76
CA LEU A 82 20.51 -3.08 24.81
C LEU A 82 21.16 -2.77 26.17
N ARG A 83 20.59 -3.26 27.29
CA ARG A 83 21.21 -3.12 28.63
C ARG A 83 22.51 -3.92 28.75
N PHE A 84 22.64 -5.04 28.04
CA PHE A 84 23.86 -5.84 28.06
C PHE A 84 25.07 -5.13 27.38
N PHE A 85 24.80 -4.28 26.38
CA PHE A 85 25.85 -3.59 25.60
C PHE A 85 26.24 -2.22 26.15
N HIS A 86 25.34 -1.50 26.82
CA HIS A 86 25.65 -0.17 27.37
C HIS A 86 26.63 -0.24 28.56
N ASP A 87 26.65 -1.33 29.32
CA ASP A 87 27.46 -1.44 30.54
C ASP A 87 28.90 -1.95 30.32
N ASN A 88 29.28 -2.40 29.12
CA ASN A 88 30.54 -3.14 28.92
C ASN A 88 31.49 -2.63 27.82
N LEU A 89 31.18 -1.54 27.11
CA LEU A 89 32.09 -0.95 26.12
C LEU A 89 32.11 0.58 26.24
N SER A 90 32.74 1.08 27.31
CA SER A 90 33.17 2.47 27.40
C SER A 90 34.59 2.61 26.86
N MET A 91 34.74 3.27 25.69
CA MET A 91 35.76 4.28 25.32
C MET A 91 35.98 4.33 23.79
N PRO A 92 36.37 5.50 23.22
CA PRO A 92 36.03 5.89 21.85
C PRO A 92 36.97 5.30 20.80
N LEU A 93 36.40 4.87 19.68
CA LEU A 93 37.12 4.63 18.43
C LEU A 93 37.54 5.98 17.84
N LEU A 94 38.84 6.30 17.93
CA LEU A 94 39.48 7.38 17.20
C LEU A 94 39.80 6.89 15.79
N ILE A 95 39.26 7.59 14.80
CA ILE A 95 39.64 7.50 13.38
C ILE A 95 40.62 8.64 13.14
N GLU A 96 41.88 8.32 12.91
CA GLU A 96 42.80 9.20 12.19
C GLU A 96 43.52 8.36 11.13
N GLY A 97 43.37 8.79 9.87
CA GLY A 97 44.29 8.41 8.81
C GLY A 97 45.50 9.32 8.89
N LEU A 98 46.70 8.76 8.73
CA LEU A 98 47.91 9.47 8.32
C LEU A 98 49.02 8.47 8.00
N GLU A 99 49.94 8.99 7.20
CA GLU A 99 50.84 8.34 6.27
C GLU A 99 52.04 7.63 6.91
N GLN A 100 52.74 6.91 6.04
CA GLN A 100 54.04 6.26 6.19
C GLN A 100 55.04 7.08 7.03
N HIS A 101 55.75 6.42 7.95
CA HIS A 101 57.20 6.62 8.09
C HIS A 101 57.86 5.46 8.84
N VAL A 102 58.88 4.91 8.19
CA VAL A 102 59.83 3.90 8.67
C VAL A 102 60.71 4.50 9.75
N LEU A 103 60.84 3.82 10.90
CA LEU A 103 62.01 3.90 11.77
C LEU A 103 62.39 2.49 12.25
N GLN A 104 63.43 1.94 11.63
CA GLN A 104 64.24 0.86 12.20
C GLN A 104 65.16 1.44 13.27
N LEU A 105 65.27 0.77 14.42
CA LEU A 105 66.48 0.77 15.25
C LEU A 105 66.73 -0.63 15.84
N PRO A 106 68.00 -0.99 16.13
CA PRO A 106 68.53 -2.34 15.94
C PRO A 106 68.63 -3.21 17.20
N ASN A 107 68.88 -4.50 16.94
CA ASN A 107 69.11 -5.62 17.86
C ASN A 107 69.90 -5.34 19.14
N MET A 108 69.47 -5.99 20.23
CA MET A 108 70.35 -6.42 21.33
C MET A 108 70.14 -7.90 21.65
N SER A 109 71.08 -8.70 21.12
CA SER A 109 71.69 -9.93 21.65
C SER A 109 70.87 -10.99 22.40
N ASN A 110 70.73 -12.14 21.72
CA ASN A 110 71.00 -13.51 22.17
C ASN A 110 70.97 -13.81 23.69
N TYR A 111 69.92 -14.53 24.10
CA TYR A 111 70.04 -15.67 25.01
C TYR A 111 69.18 -16.82 24.46
N ASN A 112 69.85 -17.90 24.06
CA ASN A 112 69.21 -19.19 23.87
C ASN A 112 68.92 -19.78 25.27
N SER A 113 67.66 -19.72 25.68
CA SER A 113 67.09 -20.67 26.63
C SER A 113 65.73 -21.05 26.08
N SER A 114 65.56 -22.31 25.71
CA SER A 114 64.28 -22.90 25.32
C SER A 114 63.26 -22.71 26.45
N LEU A 115 62.48 -21.64 26.34
CA LEU A 115 61.26 -21.44 27.11
C LEU A 115 60.26 -22.54 26.68
N PRO A 116 59.44 -23.07 27.61
CA PRO A 116 58.31 -23.90 27.23
C PRO A 116 57.48 -23.08 26.24
N LEU A 117 57.06 -23.67 25.12
CA LEU A 117 56.14 -23.01 24.19
C LEU A 117 54.92 -22.53 25.00
N GLU A 118 54.86 -21.23 25.28
CA GLU A 118 53.70 -20.60 25.90
C GLU A 118 52.48 -20.91 25.03
N GLU A 119 51.47 -21.51 25.65
CA GLU A 119 50.26 -21.91 24.96
C GLU A 119 49.47 -20.65 24.58
N ASP A 120 49.57 -20.28 23.31
CA ASP A 120 48.83 -19.16 22.74
C ASP A 120 47.31 -19.42 22.80
N PRO A 121 46.54 -18.64 23.59
CA PRO A 121 45.10 -18.88 23.81
C PRO A 121 44.27 -18.69 22.54
N THR A 122 44.80 -18.00 21.52
CA THR A 122 44.11 -17.84 20.23
C THR A 122 43.99 -19.15 19.45
N ARG A 123 44.77 -20.18 19.80
CA ARG A 123 44.71 -21.52 19.16
C ARG A 123 43.41 -22.26 19.47
N GLU A 124 42.79 -21.96 20.62
CA GLU A 124 41.53 -22.57 21.06
C GLU A 124 40.27 -21.96 20.40
N LEU A 125 40.43 -20.92 19.59
CA LEU A 125 39.32 -20.36 18.83
C LEU A 125 38.87 -21.30 17.71
N PRO A 126 37.56 -21.43 17.48
CA PRO A 126 37.04 -22.23 16.38
C PRO A 126 37.49 -21.65 15.04
N LYS A 127 38.32 -22.40 14.31
CA LYS A 127 38.83 -22.01 12.98
C LYS A 127 37.78 -22.11 11.88
N SER A 128 36.74 -22.93 12.09
CA SER A 128 35.64 -23.12 11.15
C SER A 128 34.29 -23.16 11.86
N VAL A 129 33.32 -22.42 11.34
CA VAL A 129 31.93 -22.37 11.84
C VAL A 129 30.98 -22.60 10.67
N VAL A 130 29.94 -23.41 10.87
CA VAL A 130 28.88 -23.61 9.86
C VAL A 130 27.73 -22.65 10.13
N ILE A 131 27.26 -21.97 9.09
CA ILE A 131 26.06 -21.13 9.10
C ILE A 131 25.15 -21.53 7.95
N MET A 132 23.84 -21.44 8.15
CA MET A 132 22.86 -21.78 7.14
C MET A 132 22.55 -20.57 6.27
N TYR A 133 22.46 -20.77 4.96
CA TYR A 133 22.14 -19.76 3.96
C TYR A 133 21.00 -20.22 3.06
N CYS A 134 20.03 -19.34 2.85
CA CYS A 134 18.90 -19.59 1.97
C CYS A 134 19.07 -18.82 0.66
N GLU A 135 19.22 -19.54 -0.46
CA GLU A 135 19.40 -18.93 -1.79
C GLU A 135 18.18 -18.10 -2.23
N GLY A 136 16.97 -18.54 -1.91
CA GLY A 136 15.74 -17.87 -2.36
C GLY A 136 15.56 -16.43 -1.85
N CYS A 137 15.82 -16.18 -0.57
CA CYS A 137 15.68 -14.83 0.03
C CYS A 137 17.00 -14.20 0.48
N GLN A 138 18.13 -14.87 0.23
CA GLN A 138 19.48 -14.44 0.62
C GLN A 138 19.60 -14.17 2.13
N SER A 139 18.98 -15.03 2.95
CA SER A 139 18.99 -14.90 4.41
C SER A 139 19.91 -15.91 5.08
N TYR A 140 20.40 -15.55 6.28
CA TYR A 140 21.34 -16.32 7.07
C TYR A 140 20.70 -16.78 8.38
N SER A 141 21.05 -17.98 8.84
CA SER A 141 20.62 -18.53 10.13
C SER A 141 21.73 -19.37 10.76
N TYR A 142 21.73 -19.46 12.09
CA TYR A 142 22.69 -20.26 12.84
C TYR A 142 22.31 -21.73 13.00
N THR A 143 21.01 -22.00 13.02
CA THR A 143 20.45 -23.34 13.32
C THR A 143 19.50 -23.81 12.23
N GLY A 144 19.06 -22.91 11.33
CA GLY A 144 18.13 -23.21 10.25
C GLY A 144 16.65 -23.35 10.68
N ARG A 145 16.36 -23.37 11.98
CA ARG A 145 15.04 -23.78 12.51
C ARG A 145 14.03 -22.66 12.76
N SER A 146 14.44 -21.44 13.10
CA SER A 146 13.45 -20.43 13.54
C SER A 146 13.76 -19.00 13.13
N VAL A 147 15.01 -18.54 13.26
CA VAL A 147 15.33 -17.13 13.00
C VAL A 147 16.27 -17.03 11.80
N TRP A 148 15.77 -16.34 10.77
CA TRP A 148 16.48 -16.04 9.53
C TRP A 148 16.57 -14.53 9.36
N HIS A 149 17.76 -14.02 9.07
CA HIS A 149 18.00 -12.60 8.89
C HIS A 149 18.62 -12.33 7.54
N LYS A 150 18.11 -11.31 6.84
CA LYS A 150 18.69 -10.83 5.58
C LYS A 150 19.76 -9.80 5.90
N PHE A 151 20.91 -9.93 5.27
CA PHE A 151 22.01 -8.99 5.39
C PHE A 151 22.56 -8.66 4.00
N ASP A 152 23.02 -7.43 3.82
CA ASP A 152 23.74 -7.07 2.61
C ASP A 152 25.15 -7.70 2.65
N PRO A 153 25.70 -8.14 1.50
CA PRO A 153 27.08 -8.60 1.42
C PRO A 153 28.04 -7.55 1.96
N ASN A 154 29.07 -7.97 2.72
CA ASN A 154 30.10 -7.10 3.29
C ASN A 154 29.58 -5.99 4.22
N SER A 155 28.36 -6.13 4.75
CA SER A 155 27.79 -5.17 5.69
C SER A 155 28.28 -5.36 7.13
N LEU A 156 28.27 -4.28 7.90
CA LEU A 156 28.55 -4.30 9.34
C LEU A 156 27.53 -5.17 10.10
N THR A 157 26.28 -5.24 9.63
CA THR A 157 25.23 -6.06 10.23
C THR A 157 25.48 -7.54 10.04
N LEU A 158 25.99 -7.97 8.87
CA LEU A 158 26.47 -9.33 8.64
C LEU A 158 27.65 -9.66 9.55
N LEU A 159 28.63 -8.74 9.66
CA LEU A 159 29.80 -8.95 10.53
C LEU A 159 29.39 -9.15 11.99
N ARG A 160 28.48 -8.30 12.50
CA ARG A 160 27.89 -8.44 13.84
C ARG A 160 27.17 -9.77 14.02
N PHE A 161 26.42 -10.19 13.02
CA PHE A 161 25.77 -11.49 13.03
C PHE A 161 26.82 -12.57 13.22
N LEU A 162 27.83 -12.69 12.35
CA LEU A 162 28.89 -13.71 12.41
C LEU A 162 29.65 -13.74 13.74
N LEU A 163 29.98 -12.57 14.29
CA LEU A 163 30.69 -12.45 15.56
C LEU A 163 29.89 -12.98 16.77
N ARG A 164 28.56 -13.09 16.70
CA ARG A 164 27.73 -13.54 17.84
C ARG A 164 28.06 -14.96 18.31
N ARG A 165 28.47 -15.87 17.42
CA ARG A 165 28.92 -17.22 17.80
C ARG A 165 30.33 -17.24 18.39
N VAL A 166 31.22 -16.39 17.87
CA VAL A 166 32.63 -16.36 18.29
C VAL A 166 32.84 -15.53 19.56
N SER A 167 31.96 -14.56 19.83
CA SER A 167 32.03 -13.68 21.01
C SER A 167 31.99 -14.44 22.34
N PHE A 168 31.29 -15.57 22.41
CA PHE A 168 31.31 -16.45 23.58
C PHE A 168 32.72 -17.00 23.85
N HIS A 169 33.41 -17.47 22.81
CA HIS A 169 34.77 -18.00 22.91
C HIS A 169 35.78 -16.90 23.26
N ILE A 170 35.63 -15.71 22.68
CA ILE A 170 36.47 -14.54 22.98
C ILE A 170 36.40 -14.19 24.48
N ARG A 171 35.21 -14.19 25.08
CA ARG A 171 35.04 -13.95 26.53
C ARG A 171 35.61 -15.07 27.39
N LYS A 172 35.38 -16.33 27.01
CA LYS A 172 35.89 -17.49 27.75
C LYS A 172 37.42 -17.50 27.82
N LEU A 173 38.07 -17.11 26.73
CA LEU A 173 39.53 -17.08 26.58
C LEU A 173 40.17 -15.76 27.02
N GLN A 174 39.38 -14.84 27.60
CA GLN A 174 39.84 -13.51 28.04
C GLN A 174 40.56 -12.71 26.93
N LEU A 175 40.10 -12.88 25.69
CA LEU A 175 40.63 -12.15 24.53
C LEU A 175 39.88 -10.83 24.36
N TRP A 176 40.59 -9.76 23.98
CA TRP A 176 40.00 -8.49 23.59
C TRP A 176 39.96 -8.37 22.06
N LEU A 177 38.78 -8.09 21.50
CA LEU A 177 38.63 -7.84 20.06
C LEU A 177 38.90 -6.36 19.76
N ILE A 178 39.98 -6.08 19.03
CA ILE A 178 40.32 -4.72 18.59
C ILE A 178 39.51 -4.36 17.33
N SER A 179 39.58 -5.23 16.32
CA SER A 179 38.87 -5.01 15.05
C SER A 179 38.60 -6.33 14.33
N ALA A 180 37.60 -6.29 13.44
CA ALA A 180 37.24 -7.41 12.58
C ALA A 180 36.95 -6.89 11.17
N HIS A 181 37.42 -7.59 10.15
CA HIS A 181 37.17 -7.24 8.76
C HIS A 181 37.00 -8.50 7.90
N PHE A 182 36.27 -8.37 6.80
CA PHE A 182 36.16 -9.42 5.79
C PHE A 182 37.48 -9.52 5.03
N MET A 183 37.96 -10.74 4.82
CA MET A 183 39.09 -10.96 3.92
C MET A 183 38.57 -11.06 2.49
N GLU A 184 39.34 -10.54 1.54
CA GLU A 184 39.05 -10.71 0.13
C GLU A 184 39.07 -12.20 -0.24
N HIS A 185 38.16 -12.61 -1.11
CA HIS A 185 38.08 -14.00 -1.55
C HIS A 185 39.23 -14.28 -2.52
N ASP A 186 40.27 -14.94 -2.03
CA ASP A 186 41.48 -15.20 -2.84
C ASP A 186 41.26 -16.13 -4.04
N ASN A 187 40.14 -16.89 -4.12
CA ASN A 187 39.87 -17.81 -5.22
C ASN A 187 38.35 -17.94 -5.49
N GLY A 188 37.93 -17.73 -6.74
CA GLY A 188 36.53 -17.57 -7.18
C GLY A 188 35.59 -18.79 -7.10
N PHE A 189 35.89 -19.78 -6.25
CA PHE A 189 35.09 -21.01 -6.11
C PHE A 189 34.74 -21.40 -4.67
N ASP A 190 35.27 -20.69 -3.66
CA ASP A 190 34.97 -21.00 -2.26
C ASP A 190 33.72 -20.25 -1.78
N SER A 191 32.64 -20.99 -1.48
CA SER A 191 31.43 -20.50 -0.81
C SER A 191 31.64 -20.19 0.69
N THR A 192 32.88 -19.92 1.10
CA THR A 192 33.24 -19.68 2.49
C THR A 192 33.48 -18.20 2.75
N VAL A 193 32.81 -17.63 3.74
CA VAL A 193 33.08 -16.25 4.18
C VAL A 193 34.23 -16.27 5.18
N ARG A 194 35.32 -15.54 4.89
CA ARG A 194 36.50 -15.47 5.76
C ARG A 194 36.53 -14.14 6.49
N VAL A 195 36.67 -14.20 7.82
CA VAL A 195 36.74 -13.01 8.67
C VAL A 195 38.05 -13.02 9.44
N ALA A 196 38.80 -11.92 9.31
CA ALA A 196 40.00 -11.64 10.08
C ALA A 196 39.61 -10.98 11.41
N LEU A 197 40.07 -11.56 12.52
CA LEU A 197 39.88 -11.03 13.87
C LEU A 197 41.22 -10.57 14.43
N ASN A 198 41.33 -9.28 14.72
CA ASN A 198 42.48 -8.70 15.41
C ASN A 198 42.22 -8.78 16.91
N LEU A 199 42.91 -9.69 17.58
CA LEU A 199 42.69 -10.04 18.98
C LEU A 199 43.91 -9.64 19.81
N GLN A 200 43.67 -9.18 21.03
CA GLN A 200 44.70 -8.86 22.01
C GLN A 200 44.50 -9.72 23.25
N TYR A 201 45.60 -10.24 23.81
CA TYR A 201 45.59 -11.00 25.04
C TYR A 201 46.81 -10.68 25.89
N GLU A 202 46.70 -10.95 27.18
CA GLU A 202 47.79 -10.82 28.13
C GLU A 202 48.46 -12.20 28.28
N ALA A 203 49.76 -12.26 28.00
CA ALA A 203 50.55 -13.47 28.20
C ALA A 203 50.85 -13.67 29.70
N ALA A 204 51.34 -14.86 30.06
CA ALA A 204 51.59 -15.22 31.47
C ALA A 204 52.65 -14.33 32.13
N ASP A 205 53.49 -13.66 31.32
CA ASP A 205 54.49 -12.68 31.71
C ASP A 205 53.93 -11.25 31.91
N GLY A 206 52.62 -11.04 31.72
CA GLY A 206 51.95 -9.74 31.81
C GLY A 206 52.13 -8.85 30.58
N SER A 207 52.77 -9.36 29.53
CA SER A 207 52.93 -8.62 28.27
C SER A 207 51.68 -8.72 27.39
N ARG A 208 51.36 -7.65 26.67
CA ARG A 208 50.17 -7.60 25.79
C ARG A 208 50.54 -7.96 24.37
N HIS A 209 50.06 -9.10 23.90
CA HIS A 209 50.26 -9.56 22.53
C HIS A 209 49.02 -9.31 21.68
N THR A 210 49.24 -8.79 20.47
CA THR A 210 48.21 -8.64 19.44
C THR A 210 48.44 -9.69 18.36
N LYS A 211 47.39 -10.43 17.99
CA LYS A 211 47.45 -11.47 16.97
C LYS A 211 46.22 -11.47 16.09
N ILE A 212 46.46 -11.70 14.79
CA ILE A 212 45.40 -11.86 13.79
C ILE A 212 45.03 -13.34 13.70
N SER A 213 43.76 -13.65 13.94
CA SER A 213 43.20 -14.98 13.77
C SER A 213 42.12 -14.97 12.68
N THR A 214 42.14 -15.98 11.80
CA THR A 214 41.18 -16.09 10.70
C THR A 214 40.13 -17.14 11.01
N VAL A 215 38.85 -16.76 10.95
CA VAL A 215 37.71 -17.66 11.12
C VAL A 215 37.05 -17.89 9.76
N ARG A 216 36.88 -19.16 9.38
CA ARG A 216 36.18 -19.58 8.16
C ARG A 216 34.72 -19.92 8.46
N TYR A 217 33.79 -19.21 7.83
CA TYR A 217 32.37 -19.51 7.91
C TYR A 217 31.95 -20.30 6.66
N ASN A 218 31.63 -21.57 6.84
CA ASN A 218 31.16 -22.45 5.78
C ASN A 218 29.63 -22.29 5.65
N LEU A 219 29.17 -21.97 4.43
CA LEU A 219 27.74 -21.85 4.14
C LEU A 219 27.13 -23.24 3.91
N GLY A 220 26.20 -23.62 4.79
CA GLY A 220 25.28 -24.74 4.57
C GLY A 220 24.02 -24.23 3.87
N TYR A 221 23.69 -24.78 2.72
CA TYR A 221 22.52 -24.32 1.96
C TYR A 221 21.25 -24.98 2.50
N LEU A 222 20.30 -24.16 2.97
CA LEU A 222 19.00 -24.61 3.45
C LEU A 222 17.94 -23.56 3.10
N LYS A 223 16.83 -23.99 2.50
CA LYS A 223 15.71 -23.09 2.26
C LYS A 223 15.08 -22.69 3.59
N CYS A 224 14.90 -21.40 3.83
CA CYS A 224 14.21 -20.94 5.02
C CYS A 224 12.72 -21.35 4.98
N PRO A 225 12.03 -21.45 6.13
CA PRO A 225 10.61 -21.81 6.16
C PRO A 225 9.74 -20.94 5.26
N SER A 226 10.08 -19.66 5.09
CA SER A 226 9.35 -18.73 4.21
C SER A 226 9.62 -18.94 2.71
N CYS A 227 10.74 -19.56 2.33
CA CYS A 227 11.14 -19.81 0.94
C CYS A 227 11.14 -21.30 0.58
N SER A 228 10.72 -22.16 1.49
CA SER A 228 10.51 -23.56 1.14
C SER A 228 9.30 -23.61 0.22
N ASP A 229 9.54 -23.84 -1.08
CA ASP A 229 8.49 -24.08 -2.08
C ASP A 229 7.60 -25.30 -1.75
N LEU A 230 7.96 -26.02 -0.67
CA LEU A 230 7.32 -27.23 -0.15
C LEU A 230 6.39 -26.95 1.05
N ILE A 231 5.94 -25.70 1.29
CA ILE A 231 4.81 -25.52 2.21
C ILE A 231 3.60 -26.15 1.54
N ASP A 232 3.26 -27.36 1.98
CA ASP A 232 2.04 -28.03 1.56
C ASP A 232 0.84 -27.16 1.93
N GLU A 233 -0.13 -27.05 1.02
CA GLU A 233 -1.36 -26.25 1.23
C GLU A 233 -2.12 -26.69 2.50
N THR A 234 -1.93 -27.95 2.91
CA THR A 234 -2.50 -28.57 4.11
C THR A 234 -1.84 -28.15 5.42
N GLN A 235 -0.61 -27.63 5.38
CA GLN A 235 0.11 -27.14 6.58
C GLN A 235 -0.31 -25.73 6.98
N LEU A 236 -1.02 -25.02 6.10
CA LEU A 236 -1.44 -23.62 6.33
C LEU A 236 -2.80 -23.61 7.03
N SER A 237 -2.86 -22.96 8.18
CA SER A 237 -4.04 -22.96 9.05
C SER A 237 -5.24 -22.18 8.49
N SER A 238 -5.01 -21.29 7.52
CA SER A 238 -6.09 -20.45 6.99
C SER A 238 -5.94 -20.08 5.52
N VAL A 239 -7.09 -20.00 4.84
CA VAL A 239 -7.21 -19.67 3.41
C VAL A 239 -8.28 -18.60 3.23
N LEU A 240 -7.98 -17.58 2.44
CA LEU A 240 -8.96 -16.61 1.95
C LEU A 240 -9.17 -16.84 0.46
N GLN A 241 -10.39 -17.21 0.09
CA GLN A 241 -10.78 -17.46 -1.29
C GLN A 241 -11.50 -16.24 -1.83
N LEU A 242 -10.84 -15.48 -2.71
CA LEU A 242 -11.44 -14.35 -3.41
C LEU A 242 -12.05 -14.85 -4.72
N ARG A 243 -13.34 -14.61 -4.95
CA ARG A 243 -14.05 -15.04 -6.15
C ARG A 243 -14.80 -13.89 -6.81
N LEU A 244 -14.77 -13.85 -8.13
CA LEU A 244 -15.54 -12.94 -8.97
C LEU A 244 -16.24 -13.78 -10.05
N TYR A 245 -17.56 -13.64 -10.14
CA TYR A 245 -18.36 -14.29 -11.17
C TYR A 245 -18.83 -13.21 -12.15
N SER A 246 -17.96 -12.82 -13.07
CA SER A 246 -18.23 -11.82 -14.10
C SER A 246 -17.41 -12.14 -15.35
N CYS A 247 -17.84 -11.64 -16.51
CA CYS A 247 -17.09 -11.73 -17.76
C CYS A 247 -15.80 -10.87 -17.72
N SER A 248 -15.76 -9.85 -16.84
CA SER A 248 -14.62 -8.95 -16.69
C SER A 248 -13.84 -9.25 -15.41
N ASN A 249 -12.53 -9.48 -15.55
CA ASN A 249 -11.61 -9.66 -14.44
C ASN A 249 -10.93 -8.36 -13.97
N GLN A 250 -11.30 -7.21 -14.55
CA GLN A 250 -10.62 -5.91 -14.29
C GLN A 250 -10.57 -5.55 -12.80
N ILE A 251 -11.66 -5.76 -12.06
CA ILE A 251 -11.70 -5.46 -10.62
C ILE A 251 -10.80 -6.43 -9.86
N LEU A 252 -10.81 -7.71 -10.22
CA LEU A 252 -10.00 -8.73 -9.59
C LEU A 252 -8.51 -8.44 -9.78
N ASP A 253 -8.11 -8.06 -11.00
CA ASP A 253 -6.74 -7.69 -11.34
C ASP A 253 -6.31 -6.40 -10.61
N LEU A 254 -7.20 -5.40 -10.55
CA LEU A 254 -6.96 -4.17 -9.79
C LEU A 254 -6.76 -4.47 -8.29
N LEU A 255 -7.63 -5.30 -7.71
CA LEU A 255 -7.52 -5.71 -6.30
C LEU A 255 -6.22 -6.46 -6.04
N HIS A 256 -5.83 -7.36 -6.95
CA HIS A 256 -4.55 -8.07 -6.86
C HIS A 256 -3.37 -7.08 -6.85
N LEU A 257 -3.34 -6.12 -7.78
CA LEU A 257 -2.31 -5.07 -7.82
C LEU A 257 -2.29 -4.23 -6.54
N ARG A 258 -3.46 -3.88 -5.98
CA ARG A 258 -3.55 -3.14 -4.71
C ARG A 258 -3.00 -3.92 -3.53
N VAL A 259 -3.26 -5.23 -3.47
CA VAL A 259 -2.67 -6.12 -2.45
C VAL A 259 -1.14 -6.15 -2.57
N LEU A 260 -0.61 -6.25 -3.79
CA LEU A 260 0.84 -6.24 -4.03
C LEU A 260 1.49 -4.89 -3.68
N GLN A 261 0.85 -3.76 -4.01
CA GLN A 261 1.34 -2.41 -3.68
C GLN A 261 1.48 -2.18 -2.17
N LYS A 262 0.58 -2.72 -1.35
CA LYS A 262 0.65 -2.65 0.12
C LYS A 262 1.69 -3.59 0.74
N ARG A 263 2.42 -4.34 -0.10
CA ARG A 263 3.35 -5.44 0.21
C ARG A 263 2.67 -6.66 0.83
N PRO A 264 2.88 -7.88 0.31
CA PRO A 264 2.27 -9.11 0.85
C PRO A 264 2.72 -9.44 2.28
N THR A 265 3.89 -8.92 2.71
CA THR A 265 4.39 -9.05 4.08
C THR A 265 3.53 -8.34 5.12
N PHE A 266 2.78 -7.29 4.74
CA PHE A 266 1.87 -6.61 5.65
C PHE A 266 0.73 -7.52 6.12
N PHE A 267 0.30 -8.44 5.26
CA PHE A 267 -0.79 -9.38 5.54
C PHE A 267 -0.28 -10.77 5.98
N ASN A 268 1.04 -11.01 5.95
CA ASN A 268 1.67 -12.31 6.17
C ASN A 268 1.14 -13.41 5.22
N ILE A 269 0.93 -13.05 3.95
CA ILE A 269 0.55 -14.00 2.89
C ILE A 269 1.75 -14.89 2.59
N LYS A 270 1.57 -16.21 2.61
CA LYS A 270 2.62 -17.18 2.28
C LYS A 270 2.60 -17.61 0.83
N LYS A 271 1.40 -17.89 0.33
CA LYS A 271 1.18 -18.40 -1.02
C LYS A 271 -0.03 -17.72 -1.62
N ILE A 272 0.05 -17.44 -2.93
CA ILE A 272 -1.05 -16.96 -3.74
C ILE A 272 -1.23 -17.97 -4.87
N LYS A 273 -2.45 -18.46 -5.05
CA LYS A 273 -2.82 -19.38 -6.14
C LYS A 273 -3.89 -18.72 -6.99
N HIS A 274 -3.65 -18.63 -8.29
CA HIS A 274 -4.63 -18.11 -9.22
C HIS A 274 -5.60 -19.22 -9.64
N THR A 275 -6.87 -18.88 -9.77
CA THR A 275 -7.95 -19.76 -10.23
C THR A 275 -8.74 -19.03 -11.32
N ASP A 276 -9.47 -19.75 -12.16
CA ASP A 276 -10.16 -19.13 -13.32
C ASP A 276 -11.11 -17.98 -12.92
N ASN A 277 -11.79 -18.13 -11.77
CA ASN A 277 -12.78 -17.17 -11.27
C ASN A 277 -12.29 -16.41 -10.02
N GLY A 278 -10.97 -16.32 -9.79
CA GLY A 278 -10.49 -15.74 -8.53
C GLY A 278 -9.05 -16.05 -8.13
N MET A 279 -8.77 -15.82 -6.85
CA MET A 279 -7.45 -16.09 -6.26
C MET A 279 -7.60 -16.63 -4.83
N ASP A 280 -6.70 -17.52 -4.45
CA ASP A 280 -6.60 -18.09 -3.10
C ASP A 280 -5.34 -17.59 -2.41
N PHE A 281 -5.53 -16.98 -1.24
CA PHE A 281 -4.46 -16.48 -0.38
C PHE A 281 -4.31 -17.40 0.82
N PHE A 282 -3.12 -17.94 1.03
CA PHE A 282 -2.85 -18.84 2.14
C PHE A 282 -2.01 -18.17 3.22
N PHE A 283 -2.34 -18.47 4.49
CA PHE A 283 -1.72 -17.86 5.67
C PHE A 283 -1.42 -18.88 6.77
N ASP A 284 -0.38 -18.62 7.55
CA ASP A 284 -0.03 -19.40 8.76
C ASP A 284 -1.03 -19.21 9.90
N SER A 285 -1.77 -18.09 9.92
CA SER A 285 -2.68 -17.71 10.99
C SER A 285 -3.92 -17.02 10.43
N GLU A 286 -5.08 -17.35 11.01
CA GLU A 286 -6.36 -16.75 10.69
C GLU A 286 -6.37 -15.22 10.82
N HIS A 287 -5.54 -14.66 11.72
CA HIS A 287 -5.42 -13.21 11.88
C HIS A 287 -4.97 -12.52 10.58
N GLY A 288 -4.05 -13.14 9.82
CA GLY A 288 -3.61 -12.64 8.52
C GLY A 288 -4.76 -12.60 7.50
N ALA A 289 -5.55 -13.68 7.45
CA ALA A 289 -6.72 -13.78 6.57
C ALA A 289 -7.80 -12.74 6.93
N ARG A 290 -8.12 -12.55 8.21
CA ARG A 290 -9.07 -11.52 8.68
C ARG A 290 -8.60 -10.10 8.34
N LYS A 291 -7.29 -9.84 8.46
CA LYS A 291 -6.70 -8.54 8.11
C LYS A 291 -6.82 -8.25 6.62
N LEU A 292 -6.56 -9.25 5.76
CA LEU A 292 -6.77 -9.11 4.31
C LEU A 292 -8.26 -8.90 3.98
N ASN A 293 -9.17 -9.65 4.61
CA ASN A 293 -10.61 -9.48 4.41
C ASN A 293 -11.09 -8.05 4.77
N TYR A 294 -10.58 -7.48 5.86
CA TYR A 294 -10.88 -6.09 6.22
C TYR A 294 -10.40 -5.10 5.15
N PHE A 295 -9.19 -5.31 4.63
CA PHE A 295 -8.66 -4.49 3.53
C PHE A 295 -9.55 -4.58 2.27
N LEU A 296 -9.95 -5.79 1.88
CA LEU A 296 -10.84 -5.99 0.73
C LEU A 296 -12.19 -5.29 0.88
N LYS A 297 -12.77 -5.25 2.09
CA LYS A 297 -14.01 -4.51 2.39
C LYS A 297 -13.88 -2.99 2.26
N VAL A 298 -12.67 -2.45 2.38
CA VAL A 298 -12.41 -1.02 2.21
C VAL A 298 -12.21 -0.69 0.73
N GLU A 299 -11.54 -1.57 -0.01
CA GLU A 299 -11.20 -1.35 -1.41
C GLU A 299 -12.37 -1.65 -2.38
N ALA A 300 -13.21 -2.65 -2.09
CA ALA A 300 -14.28 -3.08 -2.99
C ALA A 300 -15.57 -3.49 -2.26
N PRO A 301 -16.73 -3.53 -2.96
CA PRO A 301 -17.98 -4.02 -2.41
C PRO A 301 -17.93 -5.55 -2.43
N VAL A 302 -17.60 -6.13 -1.29
CA VAL A 302 -17.46 -7.59 -1.14
C VAL A 302 -18.49 -8.17 -0.17
N LYS A 303 -18.93 -9.40 -0.44
CA LYS A 303 -19.67 -10.26 0.48
C LYS A 303 -18.70 -11.26 1.08
N THR A 304 -18.63 -11.30 2.40
CA THR A 304 -17.88 -12.33 3.13
C THR A 304 -18.88 -13.36 3.63
N ASP A 305 -18.66 -14.62 3.29
CA ASP A 305 -19.42 -15.74 3.85
C ASP A 305 -18.95 -16.05 5.28
N PRO A 306 -19.74 -16.75 6.10
CA PRO A 306 -19.28 -17.20 7.43
C PRO A 306 -18.01 -18.03 7.30
N ILE A 307 -17.15 -17.95 8.30
CA ILE A 307 -15.89 -18.71 8.33
C ILE A 307 -16.23 -20.20 8.44
N ILE A 308 -15.68 -20.99 7.52
CA ILE A 308 -15.89 -22.44 7.48
C ILE A 308 -14.61 -23.08 8.01
N GLU A 309 -14.71 -23.93 9.03
CA GLU A 309 -13.59 -24.72 9.53
C GLU A 309 -13.65 -26.12 8.91
N ASN A 310 -12.65 -26.45 8.10
CA ASN A 310 -12.52 -27.77 7.50
C ASN A 310 -11.51 -28.58 8.29
N ILE A 311 -11.87 -29.79 8.69
CA ILE A 311 -10.94 -30.72 9.33
C ILE A 311 -10.06 -31.33 8.24
N VAL A 312 -8.75 -31.07 8.29
CA VAL A 312 -7.77 -31.55 7.31
C VAL A 312 -7.20 -32.90 7.73
N SER A 313 -6.94 -33.11 9.02
CA SER A 313 -6.55 -34.40 9.57
C SER A 313 -6.97 -34.56 11.02
N THR A 314 -7.18 -35.81 11.44
CA THR A 314 -7.40 -36.18 12.85
C THR A 314 -6.23 -37.03 13.30
N ASP A 315 -5.33 -36.49 14.13
CA ASP A 315 -4.27 -37.29 14.74
C ASP A 315 -4.87 -38.08 15.91
N THR A 316 -5.03 -39.38 15.71
CA THR A 316 -5.63 -40.29 16.71
C THR A 316 -4.64 -40.83 17.73
N MET A 317 -3.36 -40.43 17.65
CA MET A 317 -2.28 -41.15 18.34
C MET A 317 -1.66 -40.43 19.53
N ILE A 318 -1.75 -39.10 19.66
CA ILE A 318 -0.95 -38.37 20.66
C ILE A 318 -1.78 -37.39 21.49
N ASP A 319 -2.74 -36.68 20.90
CA ASP A 319 -3.73 -35.86 21.60
C ASP A 319 -4.92 -35.75 20.66
N ASN A 320 -6.17 -35.93 21.12
CA ASN A 320 -7.40 -35.82 20.30
C ASN A 320 -7.62 -34.38 19.77
N THR A 321 -6.68 -33.85 18.99
CA THR A 321 -6.70 -32.52 18.41
C THR A 321 -6.76 -32.66 16.89
N ALA A 322 -7.84 -32.17 16.31
CA ALA A 322 -8.01 -32.11 14.87
C ALA A 322 -7.23 -30.91 14.31
N ILE A 323 -6.50 -31.12 13.21
CA ILE A 323 -5.90 -30.01 12.46
C ILE A 323 -6.99 -29.41 11.59
N CYS A 324 -7.51 -28.25 12.00
CA CYS A 324 -8.53 -27.52 11.27
C CYS A 324 -7.90 -26.42 10.41
N GLN A 325 -8.35 -26.32 9.17
CA GLN A 325 -8.05 -25.21 8.26
C GLN A 325 -9.27 -24.32 8.14
N SER A 326 -9.11 -23.04 8.47
CA SER A 326 -10.16 -22.03 8.36
C SER A 326 -10.23 -21.46 6.94
N CYS A 327 -11.43 -21.41 6.38
CA CYS A 327 -11.68 -20.89 5.04
C CYS A 327 -12.60 -19.66 5.12
N ILE A 328 -12.11 -18.53 4.60
CA ILE A 328 -12.88 -17.30 4.44
C ILE A 328 -13.18 -17.11 2.96
N ARG A 329 -14.43 -17.31 2.56
CA ARG A 329 -14.87 -17.07 1.17
C ARG A 329 -15.35 -15.63 1.03
N VAL A 330 -14.78 -14.94 0.05
CA VAL A 330 -15.06 -13.53 -0.26
C VAL A 330 -15.49 -13.44 -1.71
N THR A 331 -16.73 -13.01 -1.95
CA THR A 331 -17.27 -12.78 -3.29
C THR A 331 -17.28 -11.28 -3.60
N VAL A 332 -16.68 -10.89 -4.71
CA VAL A 332 -16.63 -9.50 -5.20
C VAL A 332 -17.87 -9.19 -6.03
N CYS A 333 -18.36 -7.95 -5.95
CA CYS A 333 -19.44 -7.47 -6.82
C CYS A 333 -19.05 -7.59 -8.31
N PRO A 334 -19.92 -8.12 -9.18
CA PRO A 334 -19.67 -8.29 -10.62
C PRO A 334 -19.66 -6.99 -11.43
N ILE A 335 -20.02 -5.84 -10.85
CA ILE A 335 -20.11 -4.54 -11.52
C ILE A 335 -18.76 -3.85 -11.50
N SER A 336 -18.25 -3.52 -12.68
CA SER A 336 -16.98 -2.82 -12.90
C SER A 336 -17.17 -1.37 -13.34
N ARG A 337 -16.07 -0.62 -13.33
CA ARG A 337 -16.05 0.76 -13.83
C ARG A 337 -16.40 0.75 -15.32
N ASP A 338 -17.17 1.75 -15.76
CA ASP A 338 -17.63 1.94 -17.15
C ASP A 338 -18.68 0.90 -17.61
N ASP A 339 -19.20 0.07 -16.72
CA ASP A 339 -20.33 -0.82 -17.04
C ASP A 339 -21.65 -0.05 -17.11
N LEU A 340 -22.51 -0.46 -18.05
CA LEU A 340 -23.88 0.03 -18.16
C LEU A 340 -24.78 -0.85 -17.33
N VAL A 341 -25.62 -0.24 -16.50
CA VAL A 341 -26.49 -0.94 -15.56
C VAL A 341 -27.92 -0.45 -15.74
N TYR A 342 -28.86 -1.39 -15.74
CA TYR A 342 -30.28 -1.08 -15.61
C TYR A 342 -30.73 -1.44 -14.20
N LEU A 343 -31.03 -0.43 -13.38
CA LEU A 343 -31.37 -0.62 -11.97
C LEU A 343 -32.72 -1.31 -11.82
N PRO A 344 -32.82 -2.41 -11.04
CA PRO A 344 -34.10 -3.03 -10.73
C PRO A 344 -35.05 -2.07 -10.01
N LYS A 345 -36.35 -2.13 -10.33
CA LYS A 345 -37.39 -1.28 -9.72
C LYS A 345 -37.38 -1.30 -8.18
N LYS A 346 -37.07 -2.46 -7.58
CA LYS A 346 -36.97 -2.62 -6.12
C LYS A 346 -35.82 -1.80 -5.53
N VAL A 347 -34.65 -1.85 -6.16
CA VAL A 347 -33.47 -1.08 -5.77
C VAL A 347 -33.75 0.41 -5.96
N PHE A 348 -34.34 0.78 -7.09
CA PHE A 348 -34.73 2.15 -7.40
C PHE A 348 -35.68 2.74 -6.34
N ALA A 349 -36.72 1.99 -5.96
CA ALA A 349 -37.65 2.38 -4.91
C ALA A 349 -36.98 2.46 -3.52
N ALA A 350 -36.07 1.52 -3.21
CA ALA A 350 -35.35 1.50 -1.93
C ALA A 350 -34.36 2.67 -1.77
N LEU A 351 -33.82 3.17 -2.88
CA LEU A 351 -32.94 4.34 -2.88
C LEU A 351 -33.72 5.66 -2.79
N GLY A 352 -35.02 5.67 -3.11
CA GLY A 352 -35.87 6.86 -3.04
C GLY A 352 -35.50 7.95 -4.06
N ILE A 353 -34.95 7.56 -5.21
CA ILE A 353 -34.39 8.50 -6.20
C ILE A 353 -35.40 8.70 -7.32
N GLU A 354 -36.44 9.49 -7.09
CA GLU A 354 -37.48 9.75 -8.10
C GLU A 354 -36.98 10.58 -9.30
N TYR A 355 -35.87 11.30 -9.15
CA TYR A 355 -35.34 12.21 -10.15
C TYR A 355 -34.27 11.61 -11.07
N MET A 356 -33.97 10.31 -10.97
CA MET A 356 -32.98 9.61 -11.79
C MET A 356 -33.66 8.61 -12.74
N GLY A 357 -33.08 8.31 -13.89
CA GLY A 357 -33.51 7.21 -14.75
C GLY A 357 -33.02 5.85 -14.22
N PRO A 358 -33.65 4.73 -14.63
CA PRO A 358 -33.17 3.39 -14.28
C PRO A 358 -31.90 2.98 -15.04
N LEU A 359 -31.62 3.60 -16.20
CA LEU A 359 -30.41 3.38 -16.97
C LEU A 359 -29.27 4.25 -16.43
N VAL A 360 -28.22 3.63 -15.92
CA VAL A 360 -27.12 4.31 -15.23
C VAL A 360 -25.75 3.75 -15.63
N ILE A 361 -24.72 4.57 -15.53
CA ILE A 361 -23.33 4.19 -15.82
C ILE A 361 -22.57 4.08 -14.50
N CYS A 362 -21.80 3.01 -14.30
CA CYS A 362 -20.93 2.89 -13.14
C CYS A 362 -19.66 3.75 -13.31
N THR A 363 -19.51 4.79 -12.50
CA THR A 363 -18.37 5.72 -12.59
C THR A 363 -17.20 5.29 -11.72
N LYS A 364 -17.47 4.75 -10.53
CA LYS A 364 -16.45 4.34 -9.58
C LYS A 364 -16.93 3.16 -8.74
N VAL A 365 -16.04 2.17 -8.63
CA VAL A 365 -16.20 1.03 -7.73
C VAL A 365 -15.15 1.14 -6.64
N SER A 366 -15.61 1.23 -5.39
CA SER A 366 -14.77 1.25 -4.19
C SER A 366 -15.50 0.49 -3.08
N ARG A 367 -15.47 0.95 -1.82
CA ARG A 367 -16.39 0.45 -0.78
C ARG A 367 -17.86 0.56 -1.18
N ASN A 368 -18.19 1.64 -1.89
CA ASN A 368 -19.52 1.89 -2.47
C ASN A 368 -19.38 1.91 -3.99
N ILE A 369 -20.47 1.55 -4.66
CA ILE A 369 -20.62 1.61 -6.11
C ILE A 369 -21.31 2.94 -6.43
N THR A 370 -20.69 3.80 -7.23
CA THR A 370 -21.30 5.06 -7.66
C THR A 370 -21.76 4.97 -9.09
N PHE A 371 -22.91 5.57 -9.35
CA PHE A 371 -23.55 5.59 -10.65
C PHE A 371 -23.87 7.03 -11.06
N ILE A 372 -23.90 7.27 -12.37
CA ILE A 372 -24.39 8.51 -12.96
C ILE A 372 -25.49 8.21 -13.98
N ASP A 373 -26.52 9.04 -13.98
CA ASP A 373 -27.52 9.05 -15.05
C ASP A 373 -26.96 9.84 -16.25
N PRO A 374 -26.79 9.21 -17.43
CA PRO A 374 -26.23 9.88 -18.60
C PRO A 374 -27.09 11.01 -19.15
N LEU A 375 -28.40 11.02 -18.86
CA LEU A 375 -29.37 11.98 -19.38
C LEU A 375 -29.63 13.11 -18.39
N LYS A 376 -29.67 12.80 -17.08
CA LYS A 376 -30.01 13.79 -16.04
C LYS A 376 -28.82 14.28 -15.22
N LEU A 377 -27.63 13.72 -15.41
CA LEU A 377 -26.39 14.02 -14.66
C LEU A 377 -26.47 13.80 -13.15
N ASN A 378 -27.54 13.17 -12.66
CA ASN A 378 -27.69 12.89 -11.24
C ASN A 378 -26.80 11.70 -10.86
N GLU A 379 -26.12 11.81 -9.72
CA GLU A 379 -25.28 10.75 -9.18
C GLU A 379 -25.97 10.03 -8.02
N CYS A 380 -25.78 8.73 -7.94
CA CYS A 380 -26.22 7.94 -6.79
C CYS A 380 -25.14 6.94 -6.36
N TRP A 381 -25.28 6.42 -5.15
CA TRP A 381 -24.34 5.43 -4.64
C TRP A 381 -25.07 4.31 -3.89
N ILE A 382 -24.57 3.10 -4.06
CA ILE A 382 -25.06 1.90 -3.38
C ILE A 382 -23.91 1.34 -2.55
N ASN A 383 -24.16 1.13 -1.25
CA ASN A 383 -23.17 0.47 -0.38
C ASN A 383 -23.20 -1.06 -0.59
N SER A 384 -22.12 -1.73 -0.19
CA SER A 384 -22.02 -3.20 -0.31
C SER A 384 -23.23 -3.93 0.30
N ASN A 385 -23.67 -3.54 1.49
CA ASN A 385 -24.78 -4.21 2.18
C ASN A 385 -26.12 -4.11 1.42
N ASN A 386 -26.41 -2.97 0.81
CA ASN A 386 -27.63 -2.74 0.04
C ASN A 386 -27.57 -3.51 -1.27
N TYR A 387 -26.41 -3.55 -1.93
CA TYR A 387 -26.22 -4.34 -3.14
C TYR A 387 -26.49 -5.84 -2.89
N TRP A 388 -25.91 -6.41 -1.84
CA TRP A 388 -26.05 -7.85 -1.55
C TRP A 388 -27.44 -8.27 -1.03
N ARG A 389 -28.36 -7.33 -0.76
CA ARG A 389 -29.76 -7.64 -0.43
C ARG A 389 -30.57 -8.03 -1.67
N ASP A 390 -30.30 -7.37 -2.79
CA ASP A 390 -30.95 -7.61 -4.08
C ASP A 390 -29.90 -7.44 -5.20
N PRO A 391 -29.00 -8.42 -5.36
CA PRO A 391 -27.89 -8.32 -6.30
C PRO A 391 -28.40 -8.31 -7.74
N PHE A 392 -27.76 -7.50 -8.58
CA PHE A 392 -28.07 -7.37 -9.99
C PHE A 392 -26.79 -7.36 -10.84
N GLU A 393 -26.93 -7.72 -12.10
CA GLU A 393 -25.84 -7.82 -13.07
C GLU A 393 -25.79 -6.59 -14.00
N PRO A 394 -24.62 -6.26 -14.56
CA PRO A 394 -24.53 -5.20 -15.57
C PRO A 394 -25.31 -5.58 -16.84
N LEU A 395 -25.91 -4.58 -17.46
CA LEU A 395 -26.60 -4.71 -18.75
C LEU A 395 -25.60 -4.94 -19.89
N LYS A 396 -24.52 -4.16 -19.88
CA LYS A 396 -23.39 -4.27 -20.81
C LYS A 396 -22.10 -4.07 -20.03
N VAL A 397 -21.09 -4.86 -20.39
CA VAL A 397 -19.78 -4.87 -19.72
C VAL A 397 -18.76 -4.08 -20.55
N SER A 398 -17.80 -3.43 -19.89
CA SER A 398 -16.79 -2.56 -20.51
C SER A 398 -15.99 -3.16 -21.68
N GLN A 399 -15.94 -4.49 -21.82
CA GLN A 399 -15.32 -5.16 -22.97
C GLN A 399 -16.12 -5.01 -24.28
N GLU A 400 -17.42 -4.73 -24.20
CA GLU A 400 -18.33 -4.55 -25.35
C GLU A 400 -18.38 -3.09 -25.84
N LEU A 401 -17.48 -2.23 -25.37
CA LEU A 401 -17.43 -0.83 -25.78
C LEU A 401 -17.02 -0.70 -27.26
N VAL A 402 -17.81 0.05 -28.01
CA VAL A 402 -17.57 0.37 -29.42
C VAL A 402 -17.00 1.77 -29.54
N GLU A 403 -16.13 1.97 -30.54
CA GLU A 403 -15.52 3.26 -30.83
C GLU A 403 -16.43 4.13 -31.70
N TYR A 404 -16.63 5.37 -31.26
CA TYR A 404 -17.38 6.42 -31.94
C TYR A 404 -16.48 7.61 -32.22
N ILE A 405 -16.69 8.26 -33.35
CA ILE A 405 -16.14 9.57 -33.67
C ILE A 405 -17.22 10.65 -33.46
N VAL A 406 -16.85 11.71 -32.76
CA VAL A 406 -17.73 12.86 -32.51
C VAL A 406 -17.68 13.79 -33.71
N LEU A 407 -18.81 13.97 -34.39
CA LEU A 407 -18.93 14.87 -35.54
C LEU A 407 -19.21 16.30 -35.08
N ASP A 408 -20.09 16.45 -34.09
CA ASP A 408 -20.47 17.73 -33.51
C ASP A 408 -21.01 17.54 -32.08
N ILE A 409 -20.95 18.59 -31.26
CA ILE A 409 -21.49 18.58 -29.90
C ILE A 409 -22.02 19.96 -29.48
N GLU A 410 -23.28 19.97 -29.03
CA GLU A 410 -23.95 21.16 -28.50
C GLU A 410 -24.19 20.97 -26.99
N ILE A 411 -23.75 21.92 -26.17
CA ILE A 411 -23.95 21.87 -24.72
C ILE A 411 -25.38 22.36 -24.40
N VAL A 412 -26.19 21.50 -23.77
CA VAL A 412 -27.57 21.80 -23.38
C VAL A 412 -27.62 22.37 -21.97
N LEU A 413 -26.95 21.71 -21.02
CA LEU A 413 -26.87 22.14 -19.63
C LEU A 413 -25.42 22.06 -19.16
N SER A 414 -24.90 23.19 -18.69
CA SER A 414 -23.57 23.25 -18.11
C SER A 414 -23.63 22.93 -16.62
N GLY A 415 -22.94 21.86 -16.20
CA GLY A 415 -22.77 21.50 -14.79
C GLY A 415 -21.34 21.73 -14.30
N PRO A 416 -21.11 21.66 -12.98
CA PRO A 416 -19.80 21.97 -12.38
C PRO A 416 -18.71 20.92 -12.69
N LEU A 417 -19.08 19.65 -12.88
CA LEU A 417 -18.15 18.55 -13.19
C LEU A 417 -18.45 17.93 -14.56
N ASN A 418 -19.72 17.64 -14.81
CA ASN A 418 -20.23 17.09 -16.06
C ASN A 418 -21.25 18.06 -16.67
N SER A 419 -21.36 18.04 -17.99
CA SER A 419 -22.36 18.84 -18.71
C SER A 419 -23.14 17.95 -19.65
N LEU A 420 -24.43 18.22 -19.76
CA LEU A 420 -25.30 17.51 -20.68
C LEU A 420 -25.08 18.11 -22.06
N GLY A 421 -24.60 17.29 -22.98
CA GLY A 421 -24.41 17.65 -24.38
C GLY A 421 -25.28 16.80 -25.30
N LYS A 422 -25.72 17.39 -26.41
CA LYS A 422 -26.26 16.67 -27.57
C LYS A 422 -25.15 16.51 -28.58
N ALA A 423 -24.68 15.28 -28.76
CA ALA A 423 -23.60 14.95 -29.68
C ALA A 423 -24.15 14.23 -30.90
N ARG A 424 -23.61 14.58 -32.07
CA ARG A 424 -23.77 13.79 -33.29
C ARG A 424 -22.54 12.89 -33.46
N VAL A 425 -22.75 11.59 -33.47
CA VAL A 425 -21.66 10.59 -33.50
C VAL A 425 -21.84 9.59 -34.64
N ALA A 426 -20.74 9.01 -35.09
CA ALA A 426 -20.74 7.88 -36.02
C ALA A 426 -19.83 6.77 -35.49
N ARG A 427 -20.14 5.50 -35.78
CA ARG A 427 -19.23 4.39 -35.44
C ARG A 427 -17.95 4.56 -36.26
N VAL A 428 -16.80 4.32 -35.64
CA VAL A 428 -15.51 4.37 -36.36
C VAL A 428 -15.43 3.32 -37.47
N SER A 429 -16.09 2.16 -37.29
CA SER A 429 -16.18 1.10 -38.30
C SER A 429 -16.90 1.51 -39.59
N ASP A 430 -17.86 2.44 -39.46
CA ASP A 430 -18.79 2.87 -40.49
C ASP A 430 -18.34 4.19 -41.13
N PHE A 431 -17.46 4.93 -40.43
CA PHE A 431 -16.93 6.21 -40.87
C PHE A 431 -16.16 6.09 -42.19
N GLY A 432 -16.58 6.85 -43.20
CA GLY A 432 -16.02 6.82 -44.55
C GLY A 432 -16.51 5.66 -45.42
N LYS A 433 -17.36 4.78 -44.89
CA LYS A 433 -18.06 3.74 -45.67
C LYS A 433 -19.52 4.12 -45.92
N ASN A 434 -20.20 4.59 -44.88
CA ASN A 434 -21.62 4.96 -44.90
C ASN A 434 -21.84 6.31 -44.20
N ASP A 435 -23.00 6.93 -44.44
CA ASP A 435 -23.44 8.19 -43.81
C ASP A 435 -24.29 7.98 -42.54
N THR A 436 -24.18 6.81 -41.89
CA THR A 436 -24.92 6.49 -40.67
C THR A 436 -24.39 7.28 -39.48
N SER A 437 -25.21 8.17 -38.92
CA SER A 437 -24.90 8.93 -37.71
C SER A 437 -26.04 8.88 -36.70
N PHE A 438 -25.70 8.95 -35.42
CA PHE A 438 -26.61 8.89 -34.29
C PHE A 438 -26.60 10.22 -33.54
N MET A 439 -27.77 10.65 -33.08
CA MET A 439 -27.92 11.78 -32.16
C MET A 439 -28.01 11.23 -30.74
N VAL A 440 -27.12 11.69 -29.86
CA VAL A 440 -26.97 11.13 -28.51
C VAL A 440 -26.93 12.24 -27.47
N GLU A 441 -27.71 12.09 -26.41
CA GLU A 441 -27.56 12.90 -25.19
C GLU A 441 -26.51 12.26 -24.28
N THR A 442 -25.52 13.03 -23.86
CA THR A 442 -24.35 12.53 -23.12
C THR A 442 -23.98 13.42 -21.95
N HIS A 443 -23.51 12.79 -20.88
CA HIS A 443 -22.91 13.45 -19.72
C HIS A 443 -21.50 14.02 -19.99
N LEU A 444 -20.91 13.73 -21.15
CA LEU A 444 -19.55 14.14 -21.53
C LEU A 444 -19.50 15.49 -22.27
N GLY A 445 -20.51 16.34 -22.11
CA GLY A 445 -20.66 17.59 -22.87
C GLY A 445 -19.47 18.55 -22.80
N ASN A 446 -18.87 18.72 -21.62
CA ASN A 446 -17.67 19.57 -21.46
C ASN A 446 -16.36 18.85 -21.85
N THR A 447 -16.38 17.52 -22.00
CA THR A 447 -15.18 16.70 -22.22
C THR A 447 -14.92 16.44 -23.70
N LEU A 448 -15.99 16.19 -24.46
CA LEU A 448 -15.94 15.89 -25.89
C LEU A 448 -15.95 17.17 -26.73
N LYS A 449 -15.24 17.12 -27.85
CA LYS A 449 -15.22 18.13 -28.91
C LYS A 449 -15.40 17.44 -30.26
N ALA A 450 -15.81 18.19 -31.28
CA ALA A 450 -15.84 17.69 -32.65
C ALA A 450 -14.44 17.17 -33.07
N GLY A 451 -14.41 15.97 -33.67
CA GLY A 451 -13.19 15.25 -34.04
C GLY A 451 -12.60 14.34 -32.96
N ASP A 452 -13.13 14.36 -31.72
CA ASP A 452 -12.68 13.43 -30.68
C ASP A 452 -13.22 12.02 -30.90
N TYR A 453 -12.53 11.03 -30.31
CA TYR A 453 -12.99 9.66 -30.21
C TYR A 453 -13.62 9.41 -28.83
N ALA A 454 -14.71 8.67 -28.80
CA ALA A 454 -15.40 8.24 -27.59
C ALA A 454 -15.66 6.74 -27.63
N LEU A 455 -15.71 6.11 -26.45
CA LEU A 455 -16.16 4.74 -26.27
C LEU A 455 -17.59 4.77 -25.76
N GLY A 456 -18.46 3.96 -26.35
CA GLY A 456 -19.86 3.87 -26.00
C GLY A 456 -20.46 2.50 -26.28
N TYR A 457 -21.63 2.24 -25.69
CA TYR A 457 -22.41 1.05 -26.01
C TYR A 457 -23.35 1.33 -27.15
N ASP A 458 -23.42 0.36 -28.05
CA ASP A 458 -24.40 0.29 -29.11
C ASP A 458 -25.60 -0.53 -28.63
N LEU A 459 -26.75 0.11 -28.54
CA LEU A 459 -28.00 -0.49 -28.06
C LEU A 459 -29.04 -0.60 -29.18
N VAL A 460 -28.66 -0.31 -30.43
CA VAL A 460 -29.56 -0.43 -31.59
C VAL A 460 -30.07 -1.87 -31.69
N GLY A 461 -31.37 -2.05 -31.51
CA GLY A 461 -32.02 -3.37 -31.54
C GLY A 461 -31.73 -4.26 -30.33
N ALA A 462 -31.15 -3.72 -29.25
CA ALA A 462 -30.94 -4.47 -28.01
C ALA A 462 -32.28 -4.77 -27.33
N VAL A 463 -32.63 -6.06 -27.24
CA VAL A 463 -33.79 -6.51 -26.46
C VAL A 463 -33.31 -6.83 -25.05
N VAL A 464 -33.67 -5.99 -24.09
CA VAL A 464 -33.29 -6.15 -22.69
C VAL A 464 -34.45 -6.75 -21.91
N MET A 465 -34.23 -7.97 -21.39
CA MET A 465 -35.19 -8.60 -20.48
C MET A 465 -35.38 -7.73 -19.24
N ASN A 466 -36.63 -7.46 -18.86
CA ASN A 466 -37.01 -6.60 -17.72
C ASN A 466 -36.75 -5.09 -17.90
N CYS A 467 -36.53 -4.62 -19.12
CA CYS A 467 -36.58 -3.19 -19.45
C CYS A 467 -37.98 -2.87 -20.01
N GLU A 468 -38.72 -2.00 -19.31
CA GLU A 468 -40.03 -1.51 -19.78
C GLU A 468 -39.91 -0.17 -20.54
N ASP A 469 -38.75 0.48 -20.43
CA ASP A 469 -38.49 1.80 -20.99
C ASP A 469 -37.82 1.71 -22.37
N MET A 470 -38.07 2.69 -23.22
CA MET A 470 -37.37 2.83 -24.49
C MET A 470 -35.91 3.21 -24.23
N LEU A 471 -34.99 2.31 -24.55
CA LEU A 471 -33.55 2.55 -24.41
C LEU A 471 -33.06 3.51 -25.52
N PRO A 472 -32.06 4.37 -25.22
CA PRO A 472 -31.39 5.15 -26.25
C PRO A 472 -30.61 4.23 -27.19
N ASP A 473 -30.47 4.61 -28.46
CA ASP A 473 -29.73 3.82 -29.45
C ASP A 473 -28.24 3.68 -29.12
N VAL A 474 -27.64 4.72 -28.55
CA VAL A 474 -26.22 4.78 -28.22
C VAL A 474 -26.03 5.48 -26.87
N VAL A 475 -25.14 4.94 -26.04
CA VAL A 475 -24.73 5.56 -24.77
C VAL A 475 -23.22 5.76 -24.76
N LEU A 476 -22.77 7.01 -24.76
CA LEU A 476 -21.34 7.33 -24.65
C LEU A 476 -20.89 7.23 -23.18
N ILE A 477 -19.78 6.54 -22.95
CA ILE A 477 -19.27 6.20 -21.61
C ILE A 477 -18.04 7.01 -21.25
N LYS A 478 -17.03 7.06 -22.14
CA LYS A 478 -15.80 7.81 -21.88
C LYS A 478 -15.15 8.32 -23.15
N LYS A 479 -14.40 9.42 -23.03
CA LYS A 479 -13.52 9.90 -24.10
C LYS A 479 -12.32 8.95 -24.26
N LYS A 480 -12.02 8.58 -25.50
CA LYS A 480 -10.79 7.87 -25.85
C LYS A 480 -9.73 8.91 -26.17
N TYR A 481 -8.74 9.04 -25.31
CA TYR A 481 -7.58 9.87 -25.59
C TYR A 481 -6.63 9.10 -26.51
N VAL A 482 -6.27 9.72 -27.63
CA VAL A 482 -5.14 9.24 -28.44
C VAL A 482 -3.90 9.46 -27.59
N ALA A 483 -3.20 8.38 -27.22
CA ALA A 483 -1.93 8.47 -26.51
C ALA A 483 -0.94 9.20 -27.41
N LYS A 484 -0.82 10.52 -27.25
CA LYS A 484 0.32 11.26 -27.77
C LYS A 484 1.48 10.91 -26.85
N LEU A 485 2.39 10.05 -27.30
CA LEU A 485 3.71 9.89 -26.70
C LEU A 485 4.35 11.28 -26.64
N ARG A 486 4.22 11.97 -25.50
CA ARG A 486 4.92 13.23 -25.26
C ARG A 486 6.39 12.87 -25.17
N HIS A 487 7.10 12.99 -26.28
CA HIS A 487 8.54 12.92 -26.36
C HIS A 487 9.13 14.13 -25.62
N SER A 488 9.13 14.08 -24.29
CA SER A 488 9.79 15.07 -23.43
C SER A 488 11.07 14.48 -22.81
N VAL A 489 11.69 13.52 -23.47
CA VAL A 489 13.14 13.32 -23.33
C VAL A 489 13.78 14.06 -24.50
N PRO A 490 14.56 15.13 -24.26
CA PRO A 490 15.31 15.75 -25.36
C PRO A 490 16.17 14.66 -26.01
N GLN A 491 15.97 14.42 -27.31
CA GLN A 491 16.63 13.37 -28.12
C GLN A 491 18.16 13.32 -27.95
N LYS A 492 18.77 14.38 -27.43
CA LYS A 492 20.22 14.47 -27.22
C LYS A 492 20.78 13.45 -26.22
N ASN A 493 19.97 12.85 -25.34
CA ASN A 493 20.44 11.92 -24.30
C ASN A 493 19.66 10.58 -24.23
N ALA A 494 18.88 10.21 -25.25
CA ALA A 494 18.19 8.92 -25.25
C ALA A 494 19.20 7.78 -25.48
N SER A 495 19.15 6.72 -24.66
CA SER A 495 19.95 5.53 -24.92
C SER A 495 19.43 4.82 -26.17
N PRO A 496 20.30 4.15 -26.96
CA PRO A 496 19.88 3.41 -28.14
C PRO A 496 18.87 2.29 -27.82
N ASP A 497 18.88 1.77 -26.59
CA ASP A 497 17.89 0.80 -26.11
C ASP A 497 16.50 1.44 -25.87
N TYR A 498 16.45 2.71 -25.45
CA TYR A 498 15.20 3.44 -25.28
C TYR A 498 14.55 3.77 -26.63
N GLU A 499 15.34 4.12 -27.64
CA GLU A 499 14.84 4.32 -29.01
C GLU A 499 14.27 3.02 -29.60
N LYS A 500 14.94 1.89 -29.35
CA LYS A 500 14.47 0.57 -29.79
C LYS A 500 13.18 0.16 -29.10
N PHE A 501 13.06 0.44 -27.80
CA PHE A 501 11.84 0.24 -27.01
C PHE A 501 10.65 1.06 -27.56
N LEU A 502 10.87 2.31 -27.98
CA LEU A 502 9.83 3.15 -28.59
C LEU A 502 9.35 2.61 -29.94
N VAL A 503 10.29 2.15 -30.79
CA VAL A 503 9.96 1.52 -32.09
C VAL A 503 9.18 0.22 -31.90
N ASP A 504 9.50 -0.55 -30.86
CA ASP A 504 8.80 -1.80 -30.54
C ASP A 504 7.40 -1.55 -29.94
N LEU A 505 7.22 -0.44 -29.21
CA LEU A 505 5.92 0.05 -28.73
C LEU A 505 5.01 0.53 -29.87
N GLU A 506 5.54 1.24 -30.87
CA GLU A 506 4.77 1.67 -32.05
C GLU A 506 4.32 0.48 -32.91
N LYS A 507 5.10 -0.61 -32.92
CA LYS A 507 4.78 -1.84 -33.67
C LYS A 507 3.75 -2.73 -33.00
N ASN A 508 3.41 -2.50 -31.72
CA ASN A 508 2.49 -3.36 -30.97
C ASN A 508 1.42 -2.57 -30.20
N PRO A 509 0.33 -2.12 -30.87
CA PRO A 509 -0.72 -1.32 -30.24
C PRO A 509 -1.48 -2.06 -29.14
N ALA A 510 -1.43 -3.41 -29.11
CA ALA A 510 -2.00 -4.22 -28.03
C ALA A 510 -1.25 -4.05 -26.69
N ALA A 511 0.04 -3.71 -26.72
CA ALA A 511 0.81 -3.41 -25.50
C ALA A 511 0.49 -2.02 -24.90
N MET A 512 -0.14 -1.12 -25.68
CA MET A 512 -0.67 0.16 -25.17
C MET A 512 -1.93 -0.03 -24.31
N PHE A 513 -2.61 -1.17 -24.37
CA PHE A 513 -3.97 -1.33 -23.84
C PHE A 513 -4.11 -1.17 -22.32
N ASN A 514 -3.03 -1.06 -21.54
CA ASN A 514 -3.10 -1.00 -20.08
C ASN A 514 -2.20 0.06 -19.40
N LEU A 515 -1.61 1.00 -20.14
CA LEU A 515 -0.93 2.14 -19.52
C LEU A 515 -1.90 3.31 -19.34
N SER A 516 -2.85 3.16 -18.41
CA SER A 516 -3.33 4.34 -17.68
C SER A 516 -2.23 4.74 -16.70
N LEU A 517 -1.18 5.39 -17.22
CA LEU A 517 -0.36 6.25 -16.40
C LEU A 517 -1.22 7.48 -16.09
N GLU A 518 -1.99 7.40 -15.00
CA GLU A 518 -2.36 8.62 -14.27
C GLU A 518 -1.04 9.20 -13.74
N ASP A 519 -0.33 9.93 -14.60
CA ASP A 519 0.83 10.70 -14.18
C ASP A 519 0.32 11.81 -13.25
N GLY A 520 0.69 11.67 -11.99
CA GLY A 520 0.55 12.71 -11.00
C GLY A 520 1.25 14.00 -11.43
N ASP A 521 0.70 15.08 -10.88
CA ASP A 521 1.36 16.35 -10.58
C ASP A 521 1.53 17.43 -11.67
N ASP A 522 1.23 17.19 -12.95
CA ASP A 522 1.37 18.24 -13.98
C ASP A 522 0.09 18.61 -14.77
N ALA A 523 -0.99 17.82 -14.67
CA ALA A 523 -2.30 18.23 -15.20
C ALA A 523 -3.04 19.21 -14.26
N GLN A 524 -2.64 19.30 -12.98
CA GLN A 524 -3.28 20.19 -12.00
C GLN A 524 -2.69 21.60 -11.93
N LYS A 525 -1.51 21.85 -12.53
CA LYS A 525 -0.87 23.17 -12.46
C LYS A 525 -1.53 24.23 -13.33
N HIS A 526 -2.18 23.84 -14.43
CA HIS A 526 -2.81 24.82 -15.31
C HIS A 526 -4.22 25.24 -14.84
N ASP A 527 -4.84 24.48 -13.93
CA ASP A 527 -6.16 24.78 -13.36
C ASP A 527 -6.09 25.44 -11.98
N LEU A 528 -5.00 25.29 -11.22
CA LEU A 528 -4.87 25.86 -9.88
C LEU A 528 -4.59 27.38 -9.91
N ASP A 529 -3.81 27.85 -10.88
CA ASP A 529 -3.54 29.29 -11.05
C ASP A 529 -4.78 30.05 -11.57
N ASP A 530 -5.62 29.40 -12.39
CA ASP A 530 -6.93 29.95 -12.84
C ASP A 530 -8.00 29.90 -11.72
N LEU A 531 -7.90 28.96 -10.78
CA LEU A 531 -8.77 28.90 -9.59
C LEU A 531 -8.39 29.94 -8.53
N LEU A 532 -7.09 30.22 -8.35
CA LEU A 532 -6.59 31.20 -7.38
C LEU A 532 -6.80 32.65 -7.85
N ALA A 533 -6.86 32.90 -9.17
CA ALA A 533 -7.21 34.21 -9.73
C ALA A 533 -8.71 34.55 -9.65
N ARG A 534 -9.58 33.60 -9.26
CA ARG A 534 -11.05 33.77 -9.25
C ARG A 534 -11.68 33.88 -7.85
N LEU A 535 -10.86 33.97 -6.81
CA LEU A 535 -11.30 34.15 -5.42
C LEU A 535 -10.88 35.50 -4.81
N ASP A 536 -10.90 36.56 -5.62
CA ASP A 536 -11.02 37.92 -5.10
C ASP A 536 -12.43 38.12 -4.50
N LEU A 537 -12.54 37.86 -3.20
CA LEU A 537 -13.52 38.52 -2.34
C LEU A 537 -12.75 39.27 -1.26
N THR A 538 -12.52 40.54 -1.57
CA THR A 538 -12.37 41.63 -0.61
C THR A 538 -13.47 41.55 0.46
N ASP A 539 -13.09 41.17 1.67
CA ASP A 539 -13.29 41.89 2.95
C ASP A 539 -13.14 40.99 4.19
#